data_AF-A8MF45-F1
#
_entry.id   AF-A8MF45-F1
#
_cell.length_a   1.000
_cell.length_b   1.000
_cell.length_c   1.000
_cell.angle_alpha   90.00
_cell.angle_beta   90.00
_cell.angle_gamma   90.00
#
_symmetry.space_group_name_H-M   'P 1'
#
loop_
_entity.id
_entity.type
_entity.pdbx_description
1 polymer ?
#
loop_
_entity_poly.entity_id
_entity_poly.type
_entity_poly.pdbx_seq_one_letter_code
_entity_poly.pdbx_strand_id
1 'polypeptide(L)'
;MKCTNCKEGNLILKDEVTYVYHYKIKDTGVVKNSDEEGYAPYLFFNRDLKDFRQIVQCDHCNKEYDFKIQKDYDQQMVILKKAVHSNGALDTHPFA
;
A
#
# COMPACT_ATOMS: atom_id res chain seq x y z
N MET A 1 -11.95 13.38 -1.23
CA MET A 1 -11.20 14.64 -0.98
C MET A 1 -10.71 15.16 -2.32
N LYS A 2 -10.83 16.46 -2.59
CA LYS A 2 -10.33 17.06 -3.84
C LYS A 2 -8.85 17.40 -3.72
N CYS A 3 -8.11 17.21 -4.80
CA CYS A 3 -6.69 17.54 -4.87
C CYS A 3 -6.50 19.07 -4.80
N THR A 4 -5.66 19.56 -3.89
CA THR A 4 -5.37 21.00 -3.77
C THR A 4 -4.56 21.55 -4.94
N ASN A 5 -3.74 20.71 -5.57
CA ASN A 5 -2.87 21.10 -6.68
C ASN A 5 -3.66 21.42 -7.96
N CYS A 6 -4.59 20.55 -8.37
CA CYS A 6 -5.36 20.75 -9.62
C CYS A 6 -6.83 21.09 -9.41
N LYS A 7 -7.37 20.96 -8.18
CA LYS A 7 -8.78 21.20 -7.80
C LYS A 7 -9.84 20.34 -8.50
N GLU A 8 -9.47 19.62 -9.55
CA GLU A 8 -10.38 18.77 -10.34
C GLU A 8 -10.39 17.32 -9.87
N GLY A 9 -9.20 16.75 -9.61
CA GLY A 9 -9.01 15.35 -9.27
C GLY A 9 -9.36 14.98 -7.82
N ASN A 10 -9.57 13.70 -7.59
CA ASN A 10 -9.77 13.12 -6.27
C ASN A 10 -8.45 12.55 -5.74
N LEU A 11 -8.29 12.59 -4.42
CA LEU A 11 -7.19 11.90 -3.75
C LEU A 11 -7.53 10.41 -3.57
N ILE A 12 -6.62 9.55 -4.02
CA ILE A 12 -6.66 8.11 -3.83
C ILE A 12 -5.51 7.67 -2.92
N LEU A 13 -5.77 6.64 -2.12
CA LEU A 13 -4.76 5.96 -1.33
C LEU A 13 -4.29 4.72 -2.11
N LYS A 14 -2.99 4.60 -2.33
CA LYS A 14 -2.34 3.47 -2.99
C LYS A 14 -1.42 2.75 -2.01
N ASP A 15 -1.66 1.47 -1.80
CA ASP A 15 -0.76 0.57 -1.09
C ASP A 15 -0.01 -0.29 -2.11
N GLU A 16 1.28 -0.06 -2.24
CA GLU A 16 2.20 -0.85 -3.05
C GLU A 16 2.92 -1.85 -2.14
N VAL A 17 2.69 -3.12 -2.37
CA VAL A 17 3.18 -4.23 -1.54
C VAL A 17 4.02 -5.19 -2.37
N THR A 18 5.19 -5.55 -1.87
CA THR A 18 6.02 -6.62 -2.42
C THR A 18 6.07 -7.79 -1.45
N TYR A 19 5.68 -8.97 -1.92
CA TYR A 19 5.68 -10.20 -1.13
C TYR A 19 6.58 -11.27 -1.72
N VAL A 20 7.21 -12.06 -0.84
CA VAL A 20 7.86 -13.32 -1.21
C VAL A 20 7.04 -14.48 -0.69
N TYR A 21 6.66 -15.37 -1.61
CA TYR A 21 5.85 -16.54 -1.31
C TYR A 21 6.73 -17.78 -1.18
N HIS A 22 6.54 -18.54 -0.10
CA HIS A 22 7.30 -19.75 0.16
C HIS A 22 6.43 -20.99 -0.08
N TYR A 23 6.98 -21.92 -0.84
CA TYR A 23 6.35 -23.21 -1.17
C TYR A 23 7.26 -24.35 -0.73
N LYS A 24 6.65 -25.48 -0.36
CA LYS A 24 7.39 -26.73 -0.12
C LYS A 24 7.42 -27.52 -1.42
N ILE A 25 8.55 -28.13 -1.73
CA ILE A 25 8.71 -29.04 -2.87
C ILE A 25 8.82 -30.46 -2.31
N LYS A 26 8.13 -31.42 -2.92
CA LYS A 26 8.25 -32.85 -2.62
C LYS A 26 9.53 -33.40 -3.23
N ASP A 27 10.04 -34.53 -2.74
CA ASP A 27 11.24 -35.18 -3.31
C ASP A 27 11.07 -35.56 -4.78
N THR A 28 9.83 -35.68 -5.25
CA THR A 28 9.47 -35.88 -6.66
C THR A 28 9.63 -34.63 -7.54
N GLY A 29 10.03 -33.49 -6.98
CA GLY A 29 10.18 -32.21 -7.67
C GLY A 29 8.88 -31.41 -7.84
N VAL A 30 7.75 -31.92 -7.33
CA VAL A 30 6.43 -31.25 -7.44
C VAL A 30 6.17 -30.37 -6.22
N VAL A 31 5.57 -29.20 -6.43
CA VAL A 31 5.11 -28.32 -5.33
C VAL A 31 4.10 -29.07 -4.47
N LYS A 32 4.32 -29.08 -3.15
CA LYS A 32 3.61 -29.96 -2.22
C LYS A 32 2.11 -29.71 -2.20
N ASN A 33 1.72 -28.44 -2.27
CA ASN A 33 0.34 -28.00 -2.31
C ASN A 33 -0.04 -27.64 -3.75
N SER A 34 0.01 -28.63 -4.63
CA SER A 34 -0.52 -28.55 -5.99
C SER A 34 -2.00 -28.94 -5.99
N ASP A 35 -2.82 -28.27 -6.78
CA ASP A 35 -4.17 -28.74 -7.11
C ASP A 35 -4.12 -29.65 -8.36
N GLU A 36 -5.28 -30.06 -8.88
CA GLU A 36 -5.39 -30.93 -10.07
C GLU A 36 -4.79 -30.29 -11.33
N GLU A 37 -4.59 -28.96 -11.33
CA GLU A 37 -4.01 -28.19 -12.44
C GLU A 37 -2.49 -27.96 -12.29
N GLY A 38 -1.90 -28.40 -11.16
CA GLY A 38 -0.47 -28.29 -10.90
C GLY A 38 -0.13 -27.17 -9.91
N TYR A 39 0.65 -26.17 -10.34
CA TYR A 39 1.13 -25.12 -9.43
C TYR A 39 -0.02 -24.20 -8.99
N ALA A 40 -0.41 -24.28 -7.72
CA ALA A 40 -1.41 -23.43 -7.09
C ALA A 40 -0.75 -22.27 -6.31
N PRO A 41 -0.65 -21.05 -6.87
CA PRO A 41 0.10 -19.93 -6.28
C PRO A 41 -0.50 -19.42 -4.96
N TYR A 42 -1.74 -19.79 -4.65
CA TYR A 42 -2.42 -19.42 -3.41
C TYR A 42 -2.18 -20.43 -2.27
N LEU A 43 -1.55 -21.57 -2.55
CA LEU A 43 -1.26 -22.62 -1.56
C LEU A 43 0.18 -22.54 -1.01
N PHE A 44 0.67 -21.34 -0.76
CA PHE A 44 1.93 -21.10 -0.06
C PHE A 44 1.81 -21.47 1.44
N PHE A 45 2.92 -21.83 2.09
CA PHE A 45 2.91 -22.07 3.54
C PHE A 45 3.38 -20.86 4.35
N ASN A 46 4.08 -19.92 3.70
CA ASN A 46 4.47 -18.65 4.30
C ASN A 46 4.51 -17.56 3.23
N ARG A 47 4.32 -16.32 3.67
CA ARG A 47 4.46 -15.11 2.86
C ARG A 47 5.15 -14.02 3.66
N ASP A 48 6.30 -13.58 3.18
CA ASP A 48 7.07 -12.50 3.79
C ASP A 48 6.77 -11.18 3.07
N LEU A 49 6.41 -10.14 3.82
CA LEU A 49 6.38 -8.78 3.30
C LEU A 49 7.82 -8.30 3.14
N LYS A 50 8.24 -7.99 1.90
CA LYS A 50 9.57 -7.46 1.60
C LYS A 50 9.59 -5.94 1.54
N ASP A 51 8.55 -5.37 0.97
CA ASP A 51 8.43 -3.92 0.88
C ASP A 51 6.98 -3.49 0.97
N PHE A 52 6.76 -2.31 1.55
CA PHE A 52 5.47 -1.66 1.67
C PHE A 52 5.66 -0.16 1.51
N ARG A 53 5.05 0.37 0.46
CA ARG A 53 4.97 1.80 0.21
C ARG A 53 3.51 2.20 0.15
N GLN A 54 3.16 3.22 0.91
CA GLN A 54 1.84 3.83 0.86
C GLN A 54 1.95 5.24 0.28
N ILE A 55 1.08 5.56 -0.67
CA ILE A 55 1.11 6.80 -1.43
C ILE A 55 -0.30 7.37 -1.47
N VAL A 56 -0.44 8.64 -1.07
CA VAL A 56 -1.64 9.41 -1.42
C VAL A 56 -1.37 10.12 -2.73
N GLN A 57 -2.20 9.89 -3.75
CA GLN A 57 -2.00 10.45 -5.09
C GLN A 57 -3.28 11.08 -5.63
N CYS A 58 -3.16 12.14 -6.43
CA CYS A 58 -4.28 12.64 -7.22
C CYS A 58 -4.50 11.79 -8.48
N ASP A 59 -5.74 11.36 -8.74
CA ASP A 59 -6.13 10.59 -9.94
C ASP A 59 -6.07 11.39 -11.26
N HIS A 60 -5.99 12.72 -11.19
CA HIS A 60 -5.99 13.61 -12.36
C HIS A 60 -4.60 14.15 -12.71
N CYS A 61 -3.92 14.80 -11.74
CA CYS A 61 -2.62 15.43 -11.98
C CYS A 61 -1.42 14.60 -11.48
N ASN A 62 -1.67 13.39 -10.97
CA ASN A 62 -0.64 12.46 -10.47
C ASN A 62 0.24 12.98 -9.32
N LYS A 63 -0.07 14.15 -8.74
CA LYS A 63 0.65 14.69 -7.58
C LYS A 63 0.59 13.71 -6.43
N GLU A 64 1.76 13.27 -5.97
CA GLU A 64 1.93 12.48 -4.77
C GLU A 64 2.08 13.39 -3.55
N TYR A 65 1.56 12.92 -2.42
CA TYR A 65 1.67 13.55 -1.12
C TYR A 65 2.42 12.57 -0.20
N ASP A 66 3.53 13.01 0.38
CA ASP A 66 4.27 12.25 1.39
C ASP A 66 3.45 12.20 2.68
N PHE A 67 2.59 11.20 2.78
CA PHE A 67 1.77 10.94 3.95
C PHE A 67 1.58 9.43 4.11
N LYS A 68 2.01 8.89 5.25
CA LYS A 68 1.80 7.49 5.64
C LYS A 68 0.71 7.41 6.71
N ILE A 69 -0.38 6.73 6.40
CA ILE A 69 -1.44 6.34 7.33
C ILE A 69 -0.94 5.14 8.15
N GLN A 70 -0.70 5.34 9.44
CA GLN A 70 -0.46 4.29 10.43
C GLN A 70 -1.76 3.72 11.00
N LYS A 71 -1.64 2.74 11.91
CA LYS A 71 -2.72 1.89 12.47
C LYS A 71 -3.97 2.62 12.98
N ASP A 72 -3.88 3.89 13.38
CA ASP A 72 -5.05 4.67 13.80
C ASP A 72 -5.69 5.38 12.59
N TYR A 73 -6.38 4.59 11.77
CA TYR A 73 -6.96 4.99 10.49
C TYR A 73 -7.93 6.18 10.62
N ASP A 74 -8.71 6.23 11.70
CA ASP A 74 -9.77 7.23 11.89
C ASP A 74 -9.20 8.59 12.26
N GLN A 75 -8.26 8.65 13.21
CA GLN A 75 -7.60 9.90 13.57
C GLN A 75 -6.76 10.46 12.42
N GLN A 76 -6.10 9.58 11.66
CA GLN A 76 -5.21 10.01 10.59
C GLN A 76 -5.96 10.40 9.32
N MET A 77 -7.16 9.86 9.07
CA MET A 77 -8.05 10.43 8.05
C MET A 77 -8.53 11.83 8.40
N VAL A 78 -8.71 12.14 9.68
CA VAL A 78 -9.01 13.52 10.11
C VAL A 78 -7.79 14.42 9.88
N ILE A 79 -6.57 13.96 10.17
CA ILE A 79 -5.33 14.71 9.92
C ILE A 79 -5.10 14.93 8.41
N LEU A 80 -5.24 13.90 7.59
CA LEU A 80 -5.13 14.01 6.13
C LEU A 80 -6.17 14.98 5.57
N LYS A 81 -7.43 14.87 6.01
CA LYS A 81 -8.48 15.83 5.65
C LYS A 81 -8.10 17.25 6.06
N LYS A 82 -7.53 17.47 7.25
CA LYS A 82 -7.10 18.80 7.71
C LYS A 82 -5.92 19.35 6.92
N ALA A 83 -4.91 18.53 6.63
CA ALA A 83 -3.74 18.92 5.84
C ALA A 83 -4.12 19.30 4.41
N VAL A 84 -4.99 18.51 3.79
CA VAL A 84 -5.53 18.78 2.44
C VAL A 84 -6.39 20.05 2.42
N HIS A 85 -7.15 20.38 3.47
CA HIS A 85 -8.01 21.58 3.45
C HIS A 85 -7.32 22.87 3.91
N SER A 86 -6.14 22.81 4.56
CA SER A 86 -5.52 23.99 5.20
C SER A 86 -4.39 24.67 4.40
N ASN A 87 -3.97 24.16 3.23
CA ASN A 87 -2.76 24.63 2.53
C ASN A 87 -1.49 24.57 3.41
N GLY A 88 -1.53 23.83 4.53
CA GLY A 88 -0.49 23.83 5.56
C GLY A 88 0.58 22.79 5.28
N ALA A 89 1.85 23.22 5.30
CA ALA A 89 3.01 22.34 5.25
C ALA A 89 2.88 21.25 6.33
N LEU A 90 2.97 19.99 5.91
CA LEU A 90 3.13 18.87 6.83
C LEU A 90 4.57 18.89 7.33
N ASP A 91 4.72 18.78 8.64
CA ASP A 91 6.02 18.73 9.30
C ASP A 91 6.79 17.50 8.80
N THR A 92 7.91 17.73 8.12
CA THR A 92 8.71 16.72 7.40
C THR A 92 9.75 16.03 8.27
N HIS A 93 9.63 16.12 9.59
CA HIS A 93 10.58 15.46 10.47
C HIS A 93 10.35 13.95 10.48
N PRO A 94 11.38 13.14 10.15
CA PRO A 94 11.35 11.71 10.41
C PRO A 94 11.42 11.57 11.94
N PHE A 95 10.29 11.28 12.58
CA PHE A 95 10.27 11.03 14.01
C PHE A 95 10.80 9.62 14.28
N ALA A 96 11.78 9.59 15.18
CA ALA A 96 12.60 8.44 15.60
C ALA A 96 11.79 7.25 16.13
#